data_AF-A0A2H0T5T9-F1
#
_entry.id   AF-A0A2H0T5T9-F1
#
_cell.length_a   1.000
_cell.length_b   1.000
_cell.length_c   1.000
_cell.angle_alpha   90.00
_cell.angle_beta   90.00
_cell.angle_gamma   90.00
#
_symmetry.space_group_name_H-M   'P 1'
#
loop_
_entity.id
_entity.type
_entity.pdbx_description
1 polymer ?
#
loop_
_entity_poly.entity_id
_entity_poly.type
_entity_poly.pdbx_seq_one_letter_code
_entity_poly.pdbx_strand_id
1 'polypeptide(L)'
;QDFAHLVEQISEGIKEGRWTTILGDDVSGRLPALVIGKIIARYNREHGINPPKRIFFAGGSINYEDVPDEDLPSPEKNEQNIQERQQKLETYIQDQSKNLGDRVLIVTEHVVGGRTVRRIGKILNREGINFDVASLWSTKRASTLKTILEHEEHNIFDQTQFFIGQENAGASDPFGSHISGFLYDLGVPLNEATGIKKDGTGPVAKLNKEADRDLVKLARQKVREMADEIYLKSFNEK
;
A
#
# COMPACT_ATOMS: atom_id res chain seq x y z
N GLN A 1 4.17 -15.44 -7.33
CA GLN A 1 3.23 -15.50 -8.47
C GLN A 1 2.21 -14.36 -8.38
N ASP A 2 1.87 -13.95 -7.17
CA ASP A 2 0.82 -12.98 -6.83
C ASP A 2 1.08 -11.58 -7.41
N PHE A 3 2.33 -11.11 -7.41
CA PHE A 3 2.67 -9.83 -8.07
C PHE A 3 2.46 -9.85 -9.57
N ALA A 4 2.83 -10.94 -10.25
CA ALA A 4 2.68 -11.02 -11.70
C ALA A 4 1.20 -11.02 -12.07
N HIS A 5 0.38 -11.77 -11.32
CA HIS A 5 -1.06 -11.78 -11.51
C HIS A 5 -1.71 -10.44 -11.15
N LEU A 6 -1.28 -9.80 -10.07
CA LEU A 6 -1.75 -8.46 -9.72
C LEU A 6 -1.40 -7.44 -10.81
N VAL A 7 -0.17 -7.48 -11.34
CA VAL A 7 0.28 -6.58 -12.42
C VAL A 7 -0.48 -6.83 -13.71
N GLU A 8 -0.80 -8.09 -14.03
CA GLU A 8 -1.67 -8.45 -15.15
C GLU A 8 -3.06 -7.82 -15.00
N GLN A 9 -3.68 -7.91 -13.81
CA GLN A 9 -4.99 -7.31 -13.55
C GLN A 9 -5.00 -5.78 -13.69
N ILE A 10 -3.94 -5.10 -13.25
CA ILE A 10 -3.85 -3.63 -13.34
C ILE A 10 -3.30 -3.14 -14.68
N SER A 11 -2.86 -4.04 -15.57
CA SER A 11 -2.08 -3.70 -16.76
C SER A 11 -2.79 -2.69 -17.68
N GLU A 12 -4.08 -2.84 -17.93
CA GLU A 12 -4.86 -1.89 -18.73
C GLU A 12 -4.91 -0.51 -18.07
N GLY A 13 -5.12 -0.44 -16.75
CA GLY A 13 -5.05 0.83 -16.02
C GLY A 13 -3.66 1.47 -16.05
N ILE A 14 -2.60 0.68 -16.15
CA ILE A 14 -1.23 1.19 -16.38
C ILE A 14 -1.12 1.82 -17.77
N LYS A 15 -1.58 1.11 -18.80
CA LYS A 15 -1.55 1.56 -20.20
C LYS A 15 -2.33 2.86 -20.41
N GLU A 16 -3.46 2.99 -19.72
CA GLU A 16 -4.32 4.18 -19.76
C GLU A 16 -3.77 5.36 -18.94
N GLY A 17 -2.72 5.17 -18.14
CA GLY A 17 -2.26 6.19 -17.19
C GLY A 17 -3.32 6.52 -16.13
N ARG A 18 -4.13 5.53 -15.73
CA ARG A 18 -5.34 5.68 -14.90
C ARG A 18 -5.11 6.34 -13.54
N TRP A 19 -3.92 6.18 -12.95
CA TRP A 19 -3.63 6.64 -11.59
C TRP A 19 -2.59 7.77 -11.60
N THR A 20 -2.91 8.88 -10.94
CA THR A 20 -2.00 10.02 -10.73
C THR A 20 -1.15 9.86 -9.49
N THR A 21 -1.61 9.07 -8.52
CA THR A 21 -0.92 8.82 -7.25
C THR A 21 -1.08 7.38 -6.80
N ILE A 22 -0.02 6.83 -6.23
CA ILE A 22 0.01 5.56 -5.50
C ILE A 22 0.13 5.86 -4.01
N LEU A 23 -0.80 5.32 -3.23
CA LEU A 23 -0.86 5.48 -1.78
C LEU A 23 -0.59 4.13 -1.11
N GLY A 24 0.63 3.92 -0.62
CA GLY A 24 1.07 2.68 0.01
C GLY A 24 0.97 2.71 1.54
N ASP A 25 0.56 1.62 2.18
CA ASP A 25 0.68 1.49 3.65
C ASP A 25 2.16 1.40 4.04
N ASP A 26 2.58 2.22 4.99
CA ASP A 26 3.96 2.34 5.45
C ASP A 26 4.46 1.10 6.22
N VAL A 27 3.58 0.20 6.68
CA VAL A 27 3.99 -1.02 7.37
C VAL A 27 4.17 -2.18 6.39
N SER A 28 3.07 -2.78 5.94
CA SER A 28 3.09 -3.97 5.08
C SER A 28 3.00 -3.60 3.59
N GLY A 29 2.24 -2.56 3.24
CA GLY A 29 2.03 -2.13 1.86
C GLY A 29 3.24 -1.48 1.17
N ARG A 30 4.33 -1.24 1.91
CA ARG A 30 5.44 -0.40 1.46
C ARG A 30 6.15 -1.02 0.26
N LEU A 31 6.48 -2.30 0.37
CA LEU A 31 7.16 -3.06 -0.67
C LEU A 31 6.27 -3.30 -1.90
N PRO A 32 5.00 -3.76 -1.76
CA PRO A 32 4.03 -3.75 -2.85
C PRO A 32 3.95 -2.41 -3.61
N ALA A 33 3.81 -1.30 -2.90
CA ALA A 33 3.71 0.02 -3.51
C ALA A 33 5.01 0.45 -4.21
N LEU A 34 6.18 0.02 -3.70
CA LEU A 34 7.46 0.26 -4.37
C LEU A 34 7.60 -0.51 -5.68
N VAL A 35 7.28 -1.80 -5.68
CA VAL A 35 7.35 -2.64 -6.89
C VAL A 35 6.34 -2.15 -7.93
N ILE A 36 5.05 -2.05 -7.57
CA ILE A 36 3.98 -1.60 -8.48
C ILE A 36 4.32 -0.24 -9.06
N GLY A 37 4.63 0.75 -8.22
CA GLY A 37 4.93 2.07 -8.75
C GLY A 37 6.25 2.16 -9.52
N LYS A 38 7.16 1.18 -9.44
CA LYS A 38 8.32 1.13 -10.36
C LYS A 38 7.88 0.66 -11.74
N ILE A 39 7.03 -0.37 -11.79
CA ILE A 39 6.45 -0.90 -13.02
C ILE A 39 5.66 0.19 -13.73
N ILE A 40 4.72 0.85 -13.04
CA ILE A 40 3.93 1.95 -13.60
C ILE A 40 4.82 3.10 -14.07
N ALA A 41 5.79 3.52 -13.23
CA ALA A 41 6.65 4.63 -13.61
C ALA A 41 7.58 4.30 -14.78
N ARG A 42 7.96 3.03 -14.97
CA ARG A 42 8.73 2.58 -16.13
C ARG A 42 7.85 2.63 -17.38
N TYR A 43 6.68 1.99 -17.34
CA TYR A 43 5.73 2.00 -18.47
C TYR A 43 5.43 3.43 -18.93
N ASN A 44 5.03 4.29 -17.99
CA ASN A 44 4.64 5.66 -18.27
C ASN A 44 5.79 6.44 -18.92
N ARG A 45 7.04 6.29 -18.44
CA ARG A 45 8.20 6.97 -19.04
C ARG A 45 8.51 6.48 -20.45
N GLU A 46 8.39 5.17 -20.70
CA GLU A 46 8.60 4.58 -22.04
C GLU A 46 7.55 5.08 -23.05
N HIS A 47 6.37 5.50 -22.57
CA HIS A 47 5.23 5.94 -23.39
C HIS A 47 4.92 7.45 -23.29
N GLY A 48 5.80 8.25 -22.69
CA GLY A 48 5.61 9.71 -22.58
C GLY A 48 4.50 10.17 -21.62
N ILE A 49 4.03 9.29 -20.74
CA ILE A 49 3.05 9.58 -19.69
C ILE A 49 3.79 10.00 -18.41
N ASN A 50 3.21 10.90 -17.62
CA ASN A 50 3.78 11.26 -16.32
C ASN A 50 3.68 10.07 -15.34
N PRO A 51 4.77 9.72 -14.64
CA PRO A 51 4.70 8.67 -13.62
C PRO A 51 3.88 9.15 -12.41
N PRO A 52 3.12 8.25 -11.75
CA PRO A 52 2.35 8.63 -10.58
C PRO A 52 3.25 9.06 -9.43
N LYS A 53 2.76 10.02 -8.63
CA LYS A 53 3.34 10.31 -7.32
C LYS A 53 3.23 9.09 -6.42
N ARG A 54 4.10 8.97 -5.43
CA ARG A 54 4.07 7.85 -4.48
C ARG A 54 4.19 8.37 -3.06
N ILE A 55 3.23 8.00 -2.23
CA ILE A 55 3.09 8.46 -0.86
C ILE A 55 2.92 7.23 0.04
N PHE A 56 3.59 7.24 1.21
CA PHE A 56 3.48 6.17 2.20
C PHE A 56 2.82 6.70 3.45
N PHE A 57 1.62 6.21 3.78
CA PHE A 57 0.88 6.62 4.96
C PHE A 57 1.04 5.59 6.07
N ALA A 58 1.07 6.05 7.33
CA ALA A 58 1.12 5.17 8.48
C ALA A 58 -0.26 4.54 8.73
N GLY A 59 -0.62 3.54 7.90
CA GLY A 59 -1.92 2.88 7.90
C GLY A 59 -2.13 1.87 9.01
N GLY A 60 -1.04 1.25 9.47
CA GLY A 60 -1.10 0.19 10.46
C GLY A 60 -1.77 0.59 11.77
N SER A 61 -2.42 -0.39 12.40
CA SER A 61 -2.81 -0.36 13.81
C SER A 61 -1.63 0.08 14.68
N ILE A 62 -1.93 0.60 15.87
CA ILE A 62 -0.88 0.76 16.87
C ILE A 62 -0.49 -0.67 17.29
N ASN A 63 0.74 -1.05 16.96
CA ASN A 63 1.26 -2.33 17.37
C ASN A 63 1.88 -2.11 18.76
N TYR A 64 1.36 -2.82 19.76
CA TYR A 64 1.87 -2.82 21.12
C TYR A 64 2.58 -4.14 21.46
N GLU A 65 2.90 -4.97 20.46
CA GLU A 65 3.57 -6.27 20.66
C GLU A 65 4.88 -6.17 21.46
N ASP A 66 5.60 -5.04 21.36
CA ASP A 66 6.85 -4.79 22.10
C ASP A 66 6.66 -3.96 23.38
N VAL A 67 5.42 -3.63 23.75
CA VAL A 67 5.12 -2.82 24.94
C VAL A 67 4.82 -3.76 26.09
N PRO A 68 5.57 -3.70 27.21
CA PRO A 68 5.26 -4.48 28.42
C PRO A 68 3.80 -4.27 28.83
N ASP A 69 3.15 -5.31 29.36
CA ASP A 69 1.73 -5.24 29.74
C ASP A 69 1.41 -4.07 30.69
N GLU A 70 2.35 -3.73 31.56
CA GLU A 70 2.29 -2.60 32.51
C GLU A 70 2.32 -1.21 31.84
N ASP A 71 2.83 -1.11 30.62
CA ASP A 71 2.92 0.11 29.82
C ASP A 71 1.85 0.17 28.71
N LEU A 72 1.01 -0.86 28.59
CA LEU A 72 -0.10 -0.86 27.63
C LEU A 72 -1.08 0.28 27.97
N PRO A 73 -1.50 1.06 26.96
CA PRO A 73 -2.49 2.10 27.21
C PRO A 73 -3.81 1.47 27.63
N SER A 74 -4.51 2.17 28.54
CA SER A 74 -5.91 1.85 28.85
C SER A 74 -6.74 1.82 27.56
N PRO A 75 -7.86 1.08 27.51
CA PRO A 75 -8.75 1.06 26.36
C PRO A 75 -9.14 2.47 25.86
N GLU A 76 -9.42 3.39 26.79
CA GLU A 76 -9.73 4.79 26.50
C GLU A 76 -8.56 5.53 25.84
N LYS A 77 -7.34 5.35 26.36
CA LYS A 77 -6.13 5.96 25.78
C LYS A 77 -5.79 5.36 24.42
N ASN A 78 -6.04 4.06 24.22
CA ASN A 78 -5.89 3.42 22.92
C ASN A 78 -6.88 3.98 21.90
N GLU A 79 -8.14 4.19 22.29
CA GLU A 79 -9.15 4.82 21.44
C GLU A 79 -8.78 6.25 21.07
N GLN A 80 -8.31 7.05 22.03
CA GLN A 80 -7.77 8.39 21.79
C GLN A 80 -6.61 8.38 20.80
N ASN A 81 -5.63 7.48 20.98
CA ASN A 81 -4.50 7.36 20.07
C ASN A 81 -4.94 7.00 18.63
N ILE A 82 -5.96 6.14 18.48
CA ILE A 82 -6.53 5.79 17.18
C ILE A 82 -7.20 7.00 16.53
N GLN A 83 -7.98 7.77 17.30
CA GLN A 83 -8.66 8.97 16.82
C GLN A 83 -7.65 10.06 16.41
N GLU A 84 -6.62 10.32 17.21
CA GLU A 84 -5.57 11.30 16.87
C GLU A 84 -4.83 10.93 15.59
N ARG A 85 -4.50 9.65 15.40
CA ARG A 85 -3.89 9.17 14.15
C ARG A 85 -4.81 9.35 12.96
N GLN A 86 -6.10 9.10 13.16
CA GLN A 86 -7.10 9.29 12.12
C GLN A 86 -7.19 10.76 11.71
N GLN A 87 -7.27 11.67 12.68
CA GLN A 87 -7.30 13.12 12.42
C GLN A 87 -6.04 13.58 11.68
N LYS A 88 -4.85 13.12 12.10
CA LYS A 88 -3.59 13.45 11.41
C LYS A 88 -3.57 12.96 9.97
N LEU A 89 -4.09 11.76 9.70
CA LEU A 89 -4.18 11.21 8.35
C LEU A 89 -5.17 12.00 7.49
N GLU A 90 -6.33 12.36 8.06
CA GLU A 90 -7.33 13.21 7.42
C GLU A 90 -6.74 14.57 7.07
N THR A 91 -6.14 15.28 8.03
CA THR A 91 -5.48 16.57 7.79
C THR A 91 -4.42 16.46 6.72
N TYR A 92 -3.58 15.41 6.74
CA TYR A 92 -2.56 15.24 5.72
C TYR A 92 -3.16 15.02 4.32
N ILE A 93 -4.17 14.15 4.18
CA ILE A 93 -4.82 13.91 2.89
C ILE A 93 -5.52 15.19 2.41
N GLN A 94 -6.15 15.95 3.30
CA GLN A 94 -6.75 17.25 3.01
C GLN A 94 -5.72 18.26 2.50
N ASP A 95 -4.60 18.40 3.20
CA ASP A 95 -3.50 19.28 2.80
C ASP A 95 -2.88 18.87 1.46
N GLN A 96 -2.92 17.57 1.15
CA GLN A 96 -2.40 17.03 -0.09
C GLN A 96 -3.47 16.81 -1.17
N SER A 97 -4.75 17.08 -0.94
CA SER A 97 -5.84 16.66 -1.84
C SER A 97 -5.62 17.15 -3.27
N LYS A 98 -5.27 18.44 -3.42
CA LYS A 98 -4.89 19.07 -4.69
C LYS A 98 -3.67 18.44 -5.37
N ASN A 99 -2.78 17.84 -4.58
CA ASN A 99 -1.55 17.19 -5.05
C ASN A 99 -1.75 15.70 -5.37
N LEU A 100 -2.81 15.05 -4.88
CA LEU A 100 -3.08 13.62 -5.13
C LEU A 100 -3.59 13.39 -6.57
N GLY A 101 -4.22 14.40 -7.17
CA GLY A 101 -4.79 14.32 -8.52
C GLY A 101 -6.10 13.55 -8.55
N ASP A 102 -6.49 13.10 -9.74
CA ASP A 102 -7.88 12.70 -10.01
C ASP A 102 -8.23 11.29 -9.52
N ARG A 103 -7.24 10.37 -9.52
CA ARG A 103 -7.47 8.98 -9.11
C ARG A 103 -6.24 8.36 -8.45
N VAL A 104 -6.46 7.80 -7.26
CA VAL A 104 -5.44 7.19 -6.40
C VAL A 104 -5.49 5.66 -6.50
N LEU A 105 -4.33 5.00 -6.60
CA LEU A 105 -4.20 3.57 -6.36
C LEU A 105 -3.76 3.32 -4.91
N ILE A 106 -4.67 2.83 -4.07
CA ILE A 106 -4.34 2.38 -2.71
C ILE A 106 -3.65 1.03 -2.83
N VAL A 107 -2.43 0.91 -2.30
CA VAL A 107 -1.65 -0.33 -2.34
C VAL A 107 -1.37 -0.85 -0.93
N THR A 108 -1.78 -2.08 -0.66
CA THR A 108 -1.53 -2.81 0.59
C THR A 108 -0.90 -4.17 0.29
N GLU A 109 -0.23 -4.77 1.27
CA GLU A 109 0.20 -6.17 1.13
C GLU A 109 -1.02 -7.10 1.12
N HIS A 110 -1.93 -6.88 2.07
CA HIS A 110 -3.07 -7.76 2.24
C HIS A 110 -4.35 -7.03 2.65
N VAL A 111 -5.47 -7.68 2.40
CA VAL A 111 -6.80 -7.25 2.85
C VAL A 111 -7.53 -8.41 3.55
N VAL A 112 -7.85 -8.23 4.83
CA VAL A 112 -8.62 -9.22 5.61
C VAL A 112 -10.07 -8.73 5.79
N GLY A 113 -10.24 -7.67 6.59
CA GLY A 113 -11.54 -7.04 6.87
C GLY A 113 -11.78 -5.74 6.11
N GLY A 114 -10.83 -5.28 5.30
CA GLY A 114 -10.94 -4.02 4.57
C GLY A 114 -10.93 -2.75 5.44
N ARG A 115 -10.65 -2.83 6.75
CA ARG A 115 -10.71 -1.67 7.67
C ARG A 115 -9.82 -0.51 7.22
N THR A 116 -8.56 -0.79 6.87
CA THR A 116 -7.61 0.22 6.37
C THR A 116 -8.09 0.85 5.08
N VAL A 117 -8.49 0.03 4.11
CA VAL A 117 -9.03 0.48 2.81
C VAL A 117 -10.27 1.34 3.02
N ARG A 118 -11.21 0.90 3.86
CA ARG A 118 -12.43 1.63 4.21
C ARG A 118 -12.13 3.01 4.77
N ARG A 119 -11.22 3.05 5.75
CA ARG A 119 -10.83 4.28 6.43
C ARG A 119 -10.25 5.29 5.45
N ILE A 120 -9.33 4.87 4.58
CA ILE A 120 -8.72 5.76 3.58
C ILE A 120 -9.73 6.16 2.51
N GLY A 121 -10.52 5.19 2.01
CA GLY A 121 -11.54 5.42 1.00
C GLY A 121 -12.56 6.48 1.42
N LYS A 122 -12.97 6.48 2.69
CA LYS A 122 -13.81 7.55 3.27
C LYS A 122 -13.17 8.93 3.17
N ILE A 123 -11.88 9.04 3.49
CA ILE A 123 -11.17 10.32 3.44
C ILE A 123 -11.06 10.79 1.99
N LEU A 124 -10.62 9.92 1.07
CA LEU A 124 -10.50 10.27 -0.34
C LEU A 124 -11.86 10.66 -0.95
N ASN A 125 -12.92 9.92 -0.65
CA ASN A 125 -14.27 10.22 -1.14
C ASN A 125 -14.80 11.57 -0.63
N ARG A 126 -14.55 11.94 0.64
CA ARG A 126 -14.91 13.26 1.19
C ARG A 126 -14.22 14.40 0.46
N GLU A 127 -12.98 14.17 0.02
CA GLU A 127 -12.21 15.13 -0.77
C GLU A 127 -12.52 15.06 -2.28
N GLY A 128 -13.50 14.26 -2.70
CA GLY A 128 -13.89 14.10 -4.11
C GLY A 128 -12.86 13.36 -4.96
N ILE A 129 -11.97 12.58 -4.34
CA ILE A 129 -10.89 11.86 -5.00
C ILE A 129 -11.32 10.41 -5.24
N ASN A 130 -11.31 10.00 -6.52
CA ASN A 130 -11.58 8.62 -6.88
C ASN A 130 -10.40 7.72 -6.50
N PHE A 131 -10.68 6.45 -6.23
CA PHE A 131 -9.61 5.51 -5.93
C PHE A 131 -9.92 4.09 -6.40
N ASP A 132 -8.84 3.32 -6.55
CA ASP A 132 -8.85 1.89 -6.75
C ASP A 132 -7.95 1.23 -5.69
N VAL A 133 -8.08 -0.09 -5.53
CA VAL A 133 -7.36 -0.84 -4.49
C VAL A 133 -6.58 -1.98 -5.12
N ALA A 134 -5.28 -2.06 -4.83
CA ALA A 134 -4.42 -3.18 -5.18
C ALA A 134 -3.85 -3.84 -3.93
N SER A 135 -3.94 -5.17 -3.87
CA SER A 135 -3.43 -5.99 -2.77
C SER A 135 -2.71 -7.22 -3.31
N LEU A 136 -1.63 -7.66 -2.67
CA LEU A 136 -0.99 -8.92 -3.06
C LEU A 136 -1.89 -10.10 -2.75
N TRP A 137 -2.53 -10.09 -1.58
CA TRP A 137 -3.46 -11.15 -1.23
C TRP A 137 -4.66 -10.66 -0.41
N SER A 138 -5.67 -11.52 -0.28
CA SER A 138 -6.85 -11.27 0.54
C SER A 138 -7.42 -12.58 1.07
N THR A 139 -7.96 -12.55 2.29
CA THR A 139 -8.68 -13.70 2.86
C THR A 139 -10.06 -13.93 2.22
N LYS A 140 -10.48 -13.00 1.34
CA LYS A 140 -11.76 -13.00 0.63
C LYS A 140 -11.55 -12.72 -0.86
N ARG A 141 -12.52 -13.10 -1.70
CA ARG A 141 -12.57 -12.67 -3.10
C ARG A 141 -12.76 -11.16 -3.23
N ALA A 142 -12.28 -10.57 -4.32
CA ALA A 142 -12.45 -9.15 -4.62
C ALA A 142 -13.92 -8.74 -4.65
N SER A 143 -14.79 -9.56 -5.26
CA SER A 143 -16.24 -9.32 -5.29
C SER A 143 -16.86 -9.33 -3.89
N THR A 144 -16.48 -10.28 -3.04
CA THR A 144 -16.94 -10.36 -1.65
C THR A 144 -16.47 -9.16 -0.83
N LEU A 145 -15.21 -8.74 -1.00
CA LEU A 145 -14.70 -7.52 -0.34
C LEU A 145 -15.49 -6.29 -0.77
N LYS A 146 -15.72 -6.14 -2.08
CA LYS A 146 -16.51 -5.05 -2.63
C LYS A 146 -17.92 -5.03 -2.02
N THR A 147 -18.64 -6.15 -2.04
CA THR A 147 -19.98 -6.24 -1.46
C THR A 147 -20.01 -5.89 0.03
N ILE A 148 -19.04 -6.35 0.82
CA ILE A 148 -18.97 -6.03 2.26
C ILE A 148 -18.77 -4.53 2.45
N LEU A 149 -17.83 -3.93 1.71
CA LEU A 149 -17.50 -2.52 1.83
C LEU A 149 -18.63 -1.61 1.33
N GLU A 150 -19.33 -2.00 0.26
CA GLU A 150 -20.51 -1.30 -0.27
C GLU A 150 -21.71 -1.38 0.68
N HIS A 151 -21.93 -2.54 1.33
CA HIS A 151 -23.03 -2.70 2.28
C HIS A 151 -22.83 -1.83 3.53
N GLU A 152 -21.59 -1.71 4.00
CA GLU A 152 -21.26 -0.86 5.14
C GLU A 152 -21.25 0.63 4.79
N GLU A 153 -20.88 1.01 3.56
CA GLU A 153 -20.70 2.40 3.14
C GLU A 153 -21.13 2.61 1.67
N HIS A 154 -22.44 2.65 1.46
CA HIS A 154 -23.03 2.87 0.13
C HIS A 154 -22.46 4.14 -0.53
N ASN A 155 -22.23 4.07 -1.86
CA ASN A 155 -21.73 5.13 -2.74
C ASN A 155 -20.22 5.40 -2.71
N ILE A 156 -19.47 4.93 -1.71
CA ILE A 156 -18.01 5.16 -1.66
C ILE A 156 -17.27 4.26 -2.66
N PHE A 157 -17.72 3.02 -2.82
CA PHE A 157 -16.99 1.98 -3.54
C PHE A 157 -17.54 1.67 -4.93
N ASP A 158 -18.58 2.37 -5.37
CA ASP A 158 -19.30 2.08 -6.62
C ASP A 158 -18.35 2.12 -7.84
N GLN A 159 -17.50 3.14 -7.89
CA GLN A 159 -16.51 3.35 -8.96
C GLN A 159 -15.11 2.80 -8.63
N THR A 160 -14.98 2.08 -7.52
CA THR A 160 -13.72 1.47 -7.07
C THR A 160 -13.55 0.11 -7.74
N GLN A 161 -12.38 -0.12 -8.32
CA GLN A 161 -11.91 -1.42 -8.75
C GLN A 161 -10.99 -2.03 -7.68
N PHE A 162 -11.13 -3.34 -7.47
CA PHE A 162 -10.32 -4.12 -6.54
C PHE A 162 -9.49 -5.12 -7.35
N PHE A 163 -8.17 -5.03 -7.19
CA PHE A 163 -7.19 -5.89 -7.83
C PHE A 163 -6.47 -6.69 -6.75
N ILE A 164 -6.56 -8.02 -6.82
CA ILE A 164 -6.07 -8.91 -5.76
C ILE A 164 -5.21 -9.98 -6.40
N GLY A 165 -3.91 -10.02 -6.07
CA GLY A 165 -2.98 -11.00 -6.62
C GLY A 165 -3.31 -12.45 -6.24
N GLN A 166 -3.74 -12.68 -5.00
CA GLN A 166 -4.17 -13.98 -4.51
C GLN A 166 -5.44 -13.85 -3.64
N GLU A 167 -6.51 -14.51 -4.06
CA GLU A 167 -7.79 -14.51 -3.34
C GLU A 167 -7.96 -15.74 -2.44
N ASN A 168 -8.73 -15.60 -1.36
CA ASN A 168 -9.03 -16.66 -0.39
C ASN A 168 -7.78 -17.28 0.27
N ALA A 169 -6.76 -16.46 0.51
CA ALA A 169 -5.59 -16.88 1.26
C ALA A 169 -5.97 -17.25 2.70
N GLY A 170 -5.37 -18.32 3.23
CA GLY A 170 -5.57 -18.74 4.61
C GLY A 170 -5.01 -17.70 5.60
N ALA A 171 -5.70 -17.47 6.71
CA ALA A 171 -5.26 -16.53 7.76
C ALA A 171 -3.93 -16.95 8.44
N SER A 172 -3.47 -18.18 8.23
CA SER A 172 -2.23 -18.74 8.76
C SER A 172 -0.99 -18.39 7.94
N ASP A 173 -1.12 -17.59 6.88
CA ASP A 173 0.00 -17.09 6.09
C ASP A 173 0.17 -15.57 6.26
N PRO A 174 0.61 -15.09 7.45
CA PRO A 174 0.73 -13.67 7.74
C PRO A 174 1.78 -12.96 6.87
N PHE A 175 2.64 -13.74 6.20
CA PHE A 175 3.68 -13.29 5.28
C PHE A 175 3.46 -13.83 3.87
N GLY A 176 2.22 -14.08 3.46
CA GLY A 176 1.85 -14.77 2.21
C GLY A 176 2.31 -14.14 0.89
N SER A 177 3.22 -13.17 0.93
CA SER A 177 4.10 -12.92 -0.20
C SER A 177 5.48 -13.53 0.06
N HIS A 178 5.96 -14.38 -0.84
CA HIS A 178 7.35 -14.86 -0.91
C HIS A 178 8.41 -13.73 -0.83
N ILE A 179 8.00 -12.47 -0.85
CA ILE A 179 8.81 -11.27 -1.02
C ILE A 179 9.15 -10.64 0.32
N SER A 180 8.21 -10.60 1.28
CA SER A 180 8.56 -10.30 2.67
C SER A 180 9.53 -11.37 3.19
N GLY A 181 9.28 -12.64 2.85
CA GLY A 181 10.24 -13.75 3.03
C GLY A 181 11.59 -13.50 2.34
N PHE A 182 11.61 -13.19 1.04
CA PHE A 182 12.85 -12.95 0.28
C PHE A 182 13.72 -11.81 0.84
N LEU A 183 13.12 -10.68 1.25
CA LEU A 183 13.90 -9.60 1.87
C LEU A 183 14.37 -9.95 3.29
N TYR A 184 13.56 -10.70 4.03
CA TYR A 184 13.93 -11.22 5.34
C TYR A 184 15.08 -12.23 5.25
N ASP A 185 15.05 -13.12 4.25
CA ASP A 185 16.11 -14.11 3.95
C ASP A 185 17.43 -13.44 3.54
N LEU A 186 17.36 -12.23 2.98
CA LEU A 186 18.52 -11.39 2.70
C LEU A 186 19.06 -10.66 3.95
N GLY A 187 18.48 -10.90 5.12
CA GLY A 187 18.85 -10.24 6.37
C GLY A 187 18.52 -8.74 6.39
N VAL A 188 17.59 -8.29 5.54
CA VAL A 188 17.18 -6.89 5.47
C VAL A 188 15.89 -6.70 6.27
N PRO A 189 15.92 -5.99 7.41
CA PRO A 189 14.69 -5.62 8.11
C PRO A 189 13.75 -4.85 7.18
N LEU A 190 12.46 -5.20 7.13
CA LEU A 190 11.48 -4.56 6.22
C LEU A 190 11.42 -3.02 6.38
N ASN A 191 11.61 -2.54 7.60
CA ASN A 191 11.69 -1.12 7.93
C ASN A 191 12.95 -0.45 7.34
N GLU A 192 14.07 -1.15 7.25
CA GLU A 192 15.32 -0.67 6.63
C GLU A 192 15.34 -0.79 5.11
N ALA A 193 14.61 -1.77 4.54
CA ALA A 193 14.58 -2.08 3.10
C ALA A 193 14.21 -0.92 2.16
N THR A 194 13.76 0.19 2.71
CA THR A 194 13.19 1.32 1.97
C THR A 194 13.83 2.66 2.33
N GLY A 195 14.59 2.71 3.44
CA GLY A 195 15.20 3.92 3.97
C GLY A 195 14.19 4.90 4.56
N ILE A 196 12.97 4.46 4.91
CA ILE A 196 11.96 5.26 5.59
C ILE A 196 11.55 4.57 6.89
N LYS A 197 11.31 5.34 7.95
CA LYS A 197 10.84 4.85 9.25
C LYS A 197 9.44 5.35 9.53
N LYS A 198 8.65 4.50 10.19
CA LYS A 198 7.35 4.88 10.74
C LYS A 198 7.59 6.00 11.74
N ASP A 199 6.94 7.13 11.52
CA ASP A 199 6.87 8.17 12.54
C ASP A 199 5.79 7.73 13.53
N GLY A 200 6.18 7.29 14.73
CA GLY A 200 5.27 6.66 15.71
C GLY A 200 4.00 7.48 15.99
N THR A 201 4.05 8.79 15.76
CA THR A 201 2.94 9.74 15.95
C THR A 201 2.49 10.48 14.67
N GLY A 202 3.18 10.28 13.54
CA GLY A 202 2.94 11.01 12.28
C GLY A 202 2.07 10.23 11.29
N PRO A 203 1.32 10.91 10.39
CA PRO A 203 0.46 10.25 9.41
C PRO A 203 1.22 9.64 8.22
N VAL A 204 2.50 9.98 8.06
CA VAL A 204 3.33 9.63 6.90
C VAL A 204 4.70 9.20 7.39
N ALA A 205 5.28 8.23 6.68
CA ALA A 205 6.64 7.79 6.88
C ALA A 205 7.64 8.94 6.71
N LYS A 206 8.72 8.95 7.50
CA LYS A 206 9.83 9.90 7.32
C LYS A 206 11.07 9.18 6.83
N LEU A 207 11.97 9.91 6.18
CA LEU A 207 13.28 9.39 5.82
C LEU A 207 14.01 8.88 7.08
N ASN A 208 14.47 7.64 7.04
CA ASN A 208 15.31 7.07 8.09
C ASN A 208 16.76 7.49 7.84
N LYS A 209 17.21 8.54 8.52
CA LYS A 209 18.59 9.05 8.41
C LYS A 209 19.64 8.12 9.05
N GLU A 210 19.20 7.22 9.92
CA GLU A 210 20.03 6.26 10.66
C GLU A 210 20.13 4.90 9.95
N ALA A 211 19.36 4.68 8.88
CA ALA A 211 19.40 3.42 8.15
C ALA A 211 20.78 3.19 7.52
N ASP A 212 21.24 1.93 7.53
CA ASP A 212 22.42 1.52 6.79
C ASP A 212 22.21 1.81 5.30
N ARG A 213 23.07 2.70 4.76
CA ARG A 213 22.94 3.17 3.38
C ARG A 213 23.20 2.07 2.36
N ASP A 214 24.12 1.16 2.66
CA ASP A 214 24.47 0.06 1.76
C ASP A 214 23.36 -0.98 1.74
N LEU A 215 22.76 -1.26 2.91
CA LEU A 215 21.58 -2.13 3.01
C LEU A 215 20.37 -1.53 2.28
N VAL A 216 20.09 -0.25 2.45
CA VAL A 216 19.02 0.47 1.73
C VAL A 216 19.27 0.42 0.21
N LYS A 217 20.53 0.57 -0.23
CA LYS A 217 20.90 0.51 -1.64
C LYS A 217 20.68 -0.89 -2.21
N LEU A 218 21.10 -1.92 -1.49
CA LEU A 218 20.88 -3.32 -1.86
C LEU A 218 19.39 -3.65 -1.97
N ALA A 219 18.60 -3.27 -0.97
CA ALA A 219 17.16 -3.49 -0.98
C ALA A 219 16.48 -2.78 -2.17
N ARG A 220 16.84 -1.52 -2.44
CA ARG A 220 16.33 -0.77 -3.61
C ARG A 220 16.72 -1.40 -4.94
N GLN A 221 17.90 -2.01 -5.01
CA GLN A 221 18.34 -2.77 -6.17
C GLN A 221 17.48 -4.03 -6.35
N LYS A 222 17.24 -4.80 -5.29
CA LYS A 222 16.38 -5.99 -5.34
C LYS A 222 14.95 -5.70 -5.75
N VAL A 223 14.37 -4.63 -5.20
CA VAL A 223 13.05 -4.13 -5.63
C VAL A 223 13.04 -3.75 -7.12
N ARG A 224 14.15 -3.22 -7.64
CA ARG A 224 14.27 -2.88 -9.07
C ARG A 224 14.35 -4.14 -9.93
N GLU A 225 15.24 -5.08 -9.59
CA GLU A 225 15.40 -6.36 -10.30
C GLU A 225 14.06 -7.10 -10.42
N MET A 226 13.31 -7.16 -9.32
CA MET A 226 11.98 -7.76 -9.28
C MET A 226 10.95 -7.02 -10.15
N ALA A 227 10.90 -5.68 -10.04
CA ALA A 227 10.01 -4.88 -10.86
C ALA A 227 10.32 -5.03 -12.35
N ASP A 228 11.60 -5.12 -12.72
CA ASP A 228 12.03 -5.32 -14.10
C ASP A 228 11.65 -6.72 -14.61
N GLU A 229 11.83 -7.77 -13.80
CA GLU A 229 11.41 -9.13 -14.15
C GLU A 229 9.91 -9.20 -14.41
N ILE A 230 9.10 -8.62 -13.52
CA ILE A 230 7.64 -8.60 -13.68
C ILE A 230 7.24 -7.75 -14.90
N TYR A 231 7.85 -6.57 -15.06
CA TYR A 231 7.58 -5.69 -16.20
C TYR A 231 7.81 -6.41 -17.53
N LEU A 232 8.94 -7.09 -17.67
CA LEU A 232 9.28 -7.82 -18.90
C LEU A 232 8.32 -8.98 -19.17
N LYS A 233 7.74 -9.60 -18.15
CA LYS A 233 6.72 -10.64 -18.33
C LYS A 233 5.37 -10.06 -18.73
N SER A 234 5.02 -8.88 -18.23
CA SER A 234 3.67 -8.29 -18.39
C SER A 234 3.52 -7.34 -19.57
N PHE A 235 4.61 -6.69 -20.02
CA PHE A 235 4.55 -5.60 -21.02
C PHE A 235 5.49 -5.80 -22.20
N ASN A 236 6.34 -6.83 -22.20
CA ASN A 236 7.17 -7.11 -23.36
C ASN A 236 6.33 -7.93 -24.36
N GLU A 237 5.73 -7.24 -25.31
CA GLU A 237 5.06 -7.86 -26.45
C GLU A 237 6.10 -8.69 -27.24
N LYS A 238 5.76 -9.95 -27.53
CA LYS A 238 6.47 -10.74 -28.53
C LYS A 238 5.98 -10.39 -29.92
#